data_AF-A0A926TJ58-F1
#
_entry.id   AF-A0A926TJ58-F1
#
_cell.length_a   1.000
_cell.length_b   1.000
_cell.length_c   1.000
_cell.angle_alpha   90.00
_cell.angle_beta   90.00
_cell.angle_gamma   90.00
#
_symmetry.space_group_name_H-M   'P 1'
#
loop_
_entity.id
_entity.type
_entity.pdbx_description
1 polymer ?
#
loop_
_entity_poly.entity_id
_entity_poly.type
_entity_poly.pdbx_seq_one_letter_code
_entity_poly.pdbx_strand_id
1 'polypeptide(L)'
;MAQAPASTTTASVRSESSLPPTDLVFLALQGRLRSQGIPSAAALIEAHHEGRVSSRMIVEAAVKANRLSAETLNDPTYLRLIDATFSTLKSNSR
;
A
#
# COMPACT_ATOMS: atom_id res chain seq x y z
N MET A 1 -16.11 -26.51 8.80
CA MET A 1 -15.09 -25.86 9.64
C MET A 1 -14.87 -24.46 9.09
N ALA A 2 -14.67 -23.49 9.99
CA ALA A 2 -15.12 -22.10 9.89
C ALA A 2 -14.47 -21.22 8.80
N GLN A 3 -15.31 -20.37 8.17
CA GLN A 3 -14.88 -19.14 7.53
C GLN A 3 -15.37 -17.93 8.36
N ALA A 4 -14.51 -16.90 8.38
CA ALA A 4 -14.65 -15.55 8.92
C ALA A 4 -14.42 -15.35 10.44
N PRO A 5 -13.77 -14.23 10.80
CA PRO A 5 -14.60 -13.06 11.09
C PRO A 5 -14.21 -11.79 10.31
N ALA A 6 -15.26 -11.12 9.82
CA ALA A 6 -15.52 -9.68 9.86
C ALA A 6 -14.43 -8.70 9.36
N SER A 7 -14.71 -8.16 8.18
CA SER A 7 -14.33 -6.82 7.74
C SER A 7 -14.66 -5.77 8.81
N THR A 8 -13.65 -5.18 9.44
CA THR A 8 -13.82 -3.98 10.28
C THR A 8 -13.92 -2.74 9.40
N THR A 9 -15.16 -2.36 9.11
CA THR A 9 -15.54 -1.03 8.61
C THR A 9 -15.09 0.03 9.60
N THR A 10 -14.03 0.78 9.28
CA THR A 10 -13.82 2.12 9.85
C THR A 10 -14.18 3.12 8.78
N ALA A 11 -15.38 3.70 8.89
CA ALA A 11 -15.79 4.81 8.06
C ALA A 11 -14.93 6.03 8.40
N SER A 12 -14.21 6.58 7.43
CA SER A 12 -13.67 7.93 7.50
C SER A 12 -13.87 8.58 6.13
N VAL A 13 -14.85 9.48 6.08
CA VAL A 13 -15.05 10.61 5.16
C VAL A 13 -14.78 10.37 3.66
N ARG A 14 -15.87 10.43 2.88
CA ARG A 14 -15.86 10.46 1.41
C ARG A 14 -14.85 11.46 0.86
N SER A 15 -13.96 10.99 0.00
CA SER A 15 -13.43 11.76 -1.13
C SER A 15 -13.38 10.78 -2.31
N GLU A 16 -14.32 10.98 -3.22
CA GLU A 16 -14.45 10.24 -4.49
C GLU A 16 -13.06 10.05 -5.14
N SER A 17 -12.75 8.83 -5.57
CA SER A 17 -11.63 8.41 -6.44
C SER A 17 -10.26 8.03 -5.86
N SER A 18 -9.99 8.08 -4.55
CA SER A 18 -8.71 7.54 -4.00
C SER A 18 -8.82 6.12 -3.44
N LEU A 19 -8.08 5.18 -4.05
CA LEU A 19 -7.88 3.83 -3.51
C LEU A 19 -7.30 3.93 -2.09
N PRO A 20 -7.79 3.18 -1.08
CA PRO A 20 -7.22 3.25 0.26
C PRO A 20 -5.75 2.79 0.29
N PRO A 21 -4.90 3.41 1.14
CA PRO A 21 -3.47 3.13 1.17
C PRO A 21 -3.17 1.67 1.54
N THR A 22 -3.97 1.07 2.41
CA THR A 22 -3.83 -0.34 2.78
C THR A 22 -4.09 -1.26 1.59
N ASP A 23 -5.16 -1.03 0.82
CA ASP A 23 -5.44 -1.78 -0.41
C ASP A 23 -4.33 -1.63 -1.45
N LEU A 24 -3.76 -0.42 -1.57
CA LEU A 24 -2.61 -0.22 -2.44
C LEU A 24 -1.43 -1.12 -2.03
N VAL A 25 -1.12 -1.17 -0.75
CA VAL A 25 -0.06 -2.05 -0.23
C VAL A 25 -0.38 -3.51 -0.52
N PHE A 26 -1.63 -3.95 -0.33
CA PHE A 26 -2.04 -5.32 -0.69
C PHE A 26 -1.89 -5.61 -2.20
N LEU A 27 -2.23 -4.68 -3.09
CA LEU A 27 -2.02 -4.84 -4.53
C LEU A 27 -0.52 -4.95 -4.87
N ALA A 28 0.32 -4.13 -4.23
CA ALA A 28 1.76 -4.21 -4.37
C ALA A 28 2.29 -5.58 -3.91
N LEU A 29 1.82 -6.06 -2.75
CA LEU A 29 2.16 -7.37 -2.21
C LEU A 29 1.68 -8.52 -3.12
N GLN A 30 0.54 -8.38 -3.79
CA GLN A 30 0.05 -9.32 -4.81
C GLN A 30 0.89 -9.33 -6.09
N GLY A 31 1.88 -8.45 -6.22
CA GLY A 31 2.72 -8.34 -7.42
C GLY A 31 2.10 -7.54 -8.55
N ARG A 32 1.03 -6.77 -8.29
CA ARG A 32 0.43 -5.88 -9.32
C ARG A 32 1.37 -4.76 -9.75
N LEU A 33 2.32 -4.39 -8.89
CA LEU A 33 3.31 -3.36 -9.16
C LEU A 33 4.67 -3.93 -9.61
N ARG A 34 4.77 -5.25 -9.77
CA ARG A 34 6.03 -5.92 -10.15
C ARG A 34 6.54 -5.48 -11.51
N SER A 35 5.63 -5.20 -12.46
CA SER A 35 5.97 -4.64 -13.77
C SER A 35 6.60 -3.24 -13.70
N GLN A 36 6.45 -2.53 -12.56
CA GLN A 36 7.04 -1.21 -12.31
C GLN A 36 8.34 -1.31 -11.48
N GLY A 37 8.87 -2.52 -11.29
CA GLY A 37 10.08 -2.77 -10.50
C GLY A 37 9.86 -2.84 -9.00
N ILE A 38 8.62 -2.79 -8.52
CA ILE A 38 8.29 -2.93 -7.10
C ILE A 38 8.23 -4.42 -6.74
N PRO A 39 9.09 -4.91 -5.82
CA PRO A 39 9.00 -6.29 -5.34
C PRO A 39 7.65 -6.56 -4.66
N SER A 40 7.33 -7.82 -4.44
CA SER A 40 6.04 -8.27 -3.90
C SER A 40 6.24 -9.11 -2.64
N ALA A 41 5.15 -9.33 -1.88
CA ALA A 41 5.16 -10.08 -0.63
C ALA A 41 6.24 -9.62 0.37
N ALA A 42 6.95 -10.56 1.01
CA ALA A 42 7.98 -10.26 2.01
C ALA A 42 9.11 -9.36 1.48
N ALA A 43 9.53 -9.56 0.22
CA ALA A 43 10.58 -8.76 -0.40
C ALA A 43 10.21 -7.27 -0.51
N LEU A 44 8.92 -6.94 -0.63
CA LEU A 44 8.45 -5.55 -0.61
C LEU A 44 8.59 -4.93 0.78
N ILE A 45 8.22 -5.67 1.81
CA ILE A 45 8.29 -5.23 3.20
C ILE A 45 9.74 -4.99 3.59
N GLU A 46 10.64 -5.91 3.24
CA GLU A 46 12.08 -5.75 3.44
C GLU A 46 12.63 -4.58 2.63
N ALA A 47 12.32 -4.48 1.34
CA ALA A 47 12.82 -3.38 0.50
C ALA A 47 12.34 -2.01 1.00
N HIS A 48 11.12 -1.91 1.55
CA HIS A 48 10.63 -0.69 2.17
C HIS A 48 11.38 -0.37 3.46
N HIS A 49 11.62 -1.39 4.29
CA HIS A 49 12.38 -1.24 5.53
C HIS A 49 13.84 -0.87 5.30
N GLU A 50 14.48 -1.42 4.27
CA GLU A 50 15.85 -1.09 3.85
C GLU A 50 15.95 0.27 3.14
N GLY A 51 14.81 0.95 2.89
CA GLY A 51 14.78 2.21 2.15
C GLY A 51 15.01 2.07 0.64
N ARG A 52 15.05 0.84 0.11
CA ARG A 52 15.13 0.57 -1.34
C ARG A 52 13.84 0.94 -2.07
N VAL A 53 12.69 0.82 -1.40
CA VAL A 53 11.37 1.15 -1.95
C VAL A 53 10.66 2.11 -1.00
N SER A 54 10.56 3.38 -1.36
CA SER A 54 9.80 4.34 -0.57
C SER A 54 8.31 4.29 -0.89
N SER A 55 7.46 4.71 0.05
CA SER A 55 6.03 4.92 -0.15
C SER A 55 5.71 5.75 -1.41
N ARG A 56 6.53 6.76 -1.73
CA ARG A 56 6.42 7.52 -3.00
C ARG A 56 6.59 6.63 -4.25
N MET A 57 7.57 5.72 -4.25
CA MET A 57 7.78 4.81 -5.39
C MET A 57 6.61 3.85 -5.56
N ILE A 58 5.99 3.42 -4.46
CA ILE A 58 4.81 2.56 -4.48
C ILE A 58 3.61 3.31 -5.08
N VAL A 59 3.36 4.55 -4.64
CA VAL A 59 2.30 5.39 -5.24
C VAL A 59 2.60 5.67 -6.71
N GLU A 60 3.85 5.97 -7.06
CA GLU A 60 4.23 6.24 -8.45
C GLU A 60 3.99 5.01 -9.34
N ALA A 61 4.37 3.82 -8.87
CA ALA A 61 4.09 2.57 -9.56
C ALA A 61 2.58 2.33 -9.70
N ALA A 62 1.78 2.69 -8.70
CA ALA A 62 0.32 2.58 -8.74
C ALA A 62 -0.31 3.53 -9.76
N VAL A 63 0.19 4.76 -9.83
CA VAL A 63 -0.21 5.78 -10.81
C VAL A 63 0.15 5.31 -12.22
N LYS A 64 1.37 4.80 -12.42
CA LYS A 64 1.80 4.19 -13.69
C LYS A 64 0.96 2.97 -14.06
N ALA A 65 0.49 2.20 -13.07
CA ALA A 65 -0.42 1.08 -13.25
C ALA A 65 -1.89 1.50 -13.47
N ASN A 66 -2.17 2.81 -13.58
CA ASN A 66 -3.52 3.38 -13.74
C ASN A 66 -4.49 2.96 -12.61
N ARG A 67 -3.96 2.73 -11.40
CA ARG A 67 -4.72 2.33 -10.21
C ARG A 67 -5.02 3.50 -9.27
N LEU A 68 -4.27 4.59 -9.39
CA LEU A 68 -4.37 5.79 -8.57
C LEU A 68 -4.12 7.03 -9.40
N SER A 69 -4.69 8.15 -8.96
CA SER A 69 -4.43 9.46 -9.55
C SER A 69 -3.04 9.97 -9.14
N ALA A 70 -2.38 10.68 -10.05
CA ALA A 70 -1.09 11.31 -9.78
C ALA A 70 -1.16 12.34 -8.63
N GLU A 71 -2.33 12.88 -8.34
CA GLU A 71 -2.58 13.77 -7.19
C GLU A 71 -2.17 13.12 -5.86
N THR A 72 -2.33 11.80 -5.74
CA THR A 72 -1.97 11.07 -4.52
C THR A 72 -0.46 11.04 -4.25
N LEU A 73 0.39 11.28 -5.27
CA LEU A 73 1.84 11.45 -5.06
C LEU A 73 2.17 12.72 -4.25
N ASN A 74 1.27 13.70 -4.29
CA ASN A 74 1.42 14.97 -3.61
C ASN A 74 0.63 15.02 -2.29
N ASP A 75 0.03 13.90 -1.86
CA ASP A 75 -0.71 13.81 -0.60
C ASP A 75 0.19 13.24 0.52
N PRO A 76 0.71 14.09 1.44
CA PRO A 76 1.63 13.63 2.48
C PRO A 76 0.93 12.74 3.52
N THR A 77 -0.38 12.90 3.71
CA THR A 77 -1.17 12.07 4.62
C THR A 77 -1.21 10.64 4.10
N TYR A 78 -1.44 10.45 2.80
CA TYR A 78 -1.48 9.17 2.13
C TYR A 78 -0.13 8.46 2.19
N LEU A 79 0.96 9.16 1.89
CA LEU A 79 2.31 8.61 2.00
C LEU A 79 2.63 8.14 3.42
N ARG A 80 2.21 8.90 4.44
CA ARG A 80 2.39 8.52 5.85
C ARG A 80 1.55 7.31 6.24
N LEU A 81 0.35 7.15 5.69
CA LEU A 81 -0.49 5.97 5.92
C LEU A 81 0.10 4.71 5.29
N ILE A 82 0.72 4.81 4.11
CA ILE A 82 1.46 3.69 3.51
C ILE A 82 2.61 3.27 4.43
N ASP A 83 3.40 4.24 4.89
CA ASP A 83 4.54 3.99 5.78
C ASP A 83 4.11 3.30 7.09
N ALA A 84 3.05 3.83 7.72
CA ALA A 84 2.44 3.23 8.90
C ALA A 84 1.97 1.79 8.64
N THR A 85 1.35 1.53 7.48
CA THR A 85 0.91 0.19 7.07
C THR A 85 2.10 -0.77 6.95
N PHE A 86 3.19 -0.36 6.30
CA PHE A 86 4.41 -1.17 6.21
C PHE A 86 5.03 -1.45 7.58
N SER A 87 5.06 -0.44 8.46
CA SER A 87 5.54 -0.59 9.83
C SER A 87 4.70 -1.61 10.61
N THR A 88 3.37 -1.56 10.48
CA THR A 88 2.46 -2.55 11.06
C THR A 88 2.67 -3.94 10.49
N LEU A 89 2.81 -4.09 9.16
CA LEU A 89 3.04 -5.38 8.51
C LEU A 89 4.34 -6.04 8.98
N LYS A 90 5.41 -5.25 9.14
CA LYS A 90 6.68 -5.73 9.70
C LYS A 90 6.54 -6.14 11.16
N SER A 91 5.81 -5.34 11.96
CA SER A 91 5.60 -5.63 13.38
C SER A 91 4.71 -6.86 13.64
N ASN A 92 3.80 -7.20 12.71
CA ASN A 92 2.91 -8.35 12.80
C ASN A 92 3.57 -9.68 12.42
N SER A 93 4.83 -9.66 11.95
CA SER A 93 5.62 -10.87 11.65
C SER A 93 6.48 -11.31 12.85
N ARG A 94 5.89 -11.31 14.06
CA ARG A 94 6.53 -11.81 15.30
C ARG A 94 6.33 -13.30 15.49
#